data_AF-A0A645CUD3-F1
#
_entry.id   AF-A0A645CUD3-F1
#
_cell.length_a   1.000
_cell.length_b   1.000
_cell.length_c   1.000
_cell.angle_alpha   90.00
_cell.angle_beta   90.00
_cell.angle_gamma   90.00
#
_symmetry.space_group_name_H-M   'P 1'
#
loop_
_entity.id
_entity.type
_entity.pdbx_description
1 polymer ?
#
loop_
_entity_poly.entity_id
_entity_poly.type
_entity_poly.pdbx_seq_one_letter_code
_entity_poly.pdbx_strand_id
1 'polypeptide(L)'
;MAIVQCVPNFSEGVDLDKIEKIVSPLRGVPGVKLLNYEADKDYNRVVVTVIGEPQAVKNAVFEAIGVAAQTIDMNNHKGQHSRFGACDVCPFIPIKGMTMEDAVALSKELGEMVGESYNIPVFLYEASATKPERENLAVVRKGEYEGLDEKLKDPAWEPDFGPAKKHPTAGAIAIGARKPLIAYNINLDTPNIEIASKIAKTIRHSNGGYRYIKAGPVEVPERNITQVTMNLTDYSKTAIYRAFEAVKMEARRYGVNVTGSEIVGLCPMEALIDTAAYYLGLENFSLDKVL
;
A
#
# COMPACT_ATOMS: atom_id res chain seq x y z
N MET A 1 -16.13 -18.92 5.29
CA MET A 1 -16.45 -17.48 5.33
C MET A 1 -15.36 -16.74 4.57
N ALA A 2 -15.76 -15.88 3.62
CA ALA A 2 -14.84 -15.06 2.85
C ALA A 2 -14.29 -13.94 3.74
N ILE A 3 -13.00 -13.64 3.61
CA ILE A 3 -12.30 -12.60 4.36
C ILE A 3 -11.51 -11.74 3.38
N VAL A 4 -11.75 -10.44 3.46
CA VAL A 4 -11.00 -9.40 2.73
C VAL A 4 -10.27 -8.52 3.73
N GLN A 5 -9.08 -8.08 3.36
CA GLN A 5 -8.40 -6.96 4.02
C GLN A 5 -8.57 -5.71 3.14
N CYS A 6 -8.81 -4.56 3.75
CA CYS A 6 -8.75 -3.27 3.09
C CYS A 6 -7.72 -2.38 3.80
N VAL A 7 -6.93 -1.64 3.03
CA VAL A 7 -5.83 -0.82 3.57
C VAL A 7 -5.93 0.64 3.12
N PRO A 8 -7.01 1.39 3.48
CA PRO A 8 -7.15 2.76 3.05
C PRO A 8 -6.07 3.67 3.63
N ASN A 9 -5.58 4.60 2.81
CA ASN A 9 -4.56 5.58 3.15
C ASN A 9 -5.20 6.96 3.14
N PHE A 10 -5.19 7.65 4.28
CA PHE A 10 -5.76 8.98 4.41
C PHE A 10 -4.68 10.05 4.57
N SER A 11 -4.87 11.20 3.93
CA SER A 11 -3.96 12.36 3.97
C SER A 11 -4.15 13.17 5.25
N GLU A 12 -3.91 12.53 6.39
CA GLU A 12 -3.83 13.13 7.72
C GLU A 12 -2.94 12.24 8.59
N GLY A 13 -1.89 12.81 9.20
CA GLY A 13 -0.96 12.10 10.07
C GLY A 13 -0.59 12.88 11.33
N VAL A 14 -1.20 14.05 11.56
CA VAL A 14 -0.83 14.98 12.63
C VAL A 14 -1.98 15.22 13.59
N ASP A 15 -3.18 15.53 13.09
CA ASP A 15 -4.36 15.81 13.88
C ASP A 15 -5.05 14.51 14.32
N LEU A 16 -4.80 14.11 15.56
CA LEU A 16 -5.33 12.88 16.13
C LEU A 16 -6.87 12.88 16.19
N ASP A 17 -7.52 14.02 16.41
CA ASP A 17 -8.98 14.08 16.49
C ASP A 17 -9.62 13.79 15.13
N LYS A 18 -9.02 14.27 14.04
CA LYS A 18 -9.45 13.90 12.68
C LYS A 18 -9.22 12.43 12.40
N ILE A 19 -8.04 11.90 12.76
CA ILE A 19 -7.73 10.47 12.57
C ILE A 19 -8.77 9.61 13.31
N GLU A 20 -9.06 9.92 14.57
CA GLU A 20 -10.05 9.20 15.37
C GLU A 20 -11.46 9.24 14.75
N LYS A 21 -11.88 10.39 14.21
CA LYS A 21 -13.14 10.50 13.45
C LYS A 21 -13.15 9.59 12.23
N ILE A 22 -12.08 9.58 11.45
CA ILE A 22 -11.97 8.78 10.21
C ILE A 22 -11.99 7.28 10.49
N VAL A 23 -11.34 6.83 11.58
CA VAL A 23 -11.30 5.39 11.92
C VAL A 23 -12.53 4.92 12.71
N SER A 24 -13.31 5.82 13.28
CA SER A 24 -14.49 5.48 14.08
C SER A 24 -15.51 4.59 13.35
N PRO A 25 -15.84 4.79 12.05
CA PRO A 25 -16.75 3.92 11.31
C PRO A 25 -16.24 2.48 11.15
N LEU A 26 -14.95 2.23 11.39
CA LEU A 26 -14.33 0.91 11.27
C LEU A 26 -14.35 0.11 12.59
N ARG A 27 -14.83 0.72 13.68
CA ARG A 27 -14.86 0.11 15.02
C ARG A 27 -16.25 -0.39 15.39
N GLY A 28 -16.32 -1.55 16.04
CA GLY A 28 -17.57 -2.08 16.58
C GLY A 28 -18.60 -2.52 15.53
N VAL A 29 -18.23 -2.56 14.24
CA VAL A 29 -19.10 -3.00 13.16
C VAL A 29 -19.09 -4.54 13.07
N PRO A 30 -20.24 -5.22 13.15
CA PRO A 30 -20.31 -6.66 12.96
C PRO A 30 -19.67 -7.11 11.64
N GLY A 31 -18.85 -8.15 11.69
CA GLY A 31 -18.14 -8.65 10.51
C GLY A 31 -16.93 -7.81 10.09
N VAL A 32 -16.56 -6.77 10.84
CA VAL A 32 -15.40 -5.90 10.57
C VAL A 32 -14.49 -5.83 11.78
N LYS A 33 -13.18 -5.91 11.54
CA LYS A 33 -12.16 -5.76 12.56
C LYS A 33 -11.08 -4.78 12.09
N LEU A 34 -11.01 -3.63 12.76
CA LEU A 34 -9.87 -2.72 12.68
C LEU A 34 -8.66 -3.41 13.34
N LEU A 35 -7.60 -3.66 12.56
CA LEU A 35 -6.38 -4.31 13.06
C LEU A 35 -5.36 -3.29 13.57
N ASN A 36 -5.09 -2.24 12.79
CA ASN A 36 -4.22 -1.14 13.17
C ASN A 36 -4.59 0.12 12.38
N TYR A 37 -4.07 1.25 12.84
CA TYR A 37 -3.95 2.48 12.07
C TYR A 37 -2.64 3.15 12.50
N GLU A 38 -1.80 3.44 11.52
CA GLU A 38 -0.44 3.93 11.75
C GLU A 38 -0.32 5.31 11.11
N ALA A 39 -0.26 6.33 11.99
CA ALA A 39 -0.09 7.71 11.58
C ALA A 39 1.41 8.06 11.50
N ASP A 40 1.80 8.66 10.38
CA ASP A 40 3.14 9.15 10.13
C ASP A 40 3.08 10.68 9.97
N LYS A 41 3.74 11.40 10.88
CA LYS A 41 3.75 12.87 10.90
C LYS A 41 4.56 13.47 9.76
N ASP A 42 5.66 12.83 9.37
CA ASP A 42 6.54 13.32 8.30
C ASP A 42 5.88 13.15 6.93
N TYR A 43 5.17 12.03 6.75
CA TYR A 43 4.38 11.78 5.55
C TYR A 43 3.01 12.46 5.57
N ASN A 44 2.58 12.94 6.75
CA ASN A 44 1.24 13.46 7.03
C ASN A 44 0.16 12.50 6.50
N ARG A 45 0.28 11.22 6.88
CA ARG A 45 -0.57 10.16 6.36
C ARG A 45 -0.86 9.14 7.44
N VAL A 46 -2.09 8.63 7.47
CA VAL A 46 -2.46 7.46 8.25
C VAL A 46 -2.79 6.30 7.32
N VAL A 47 -2.15 5.16 7.57
CA VAL A 47 -2.45 3.89 6.91
C VAL A 47 -3.31 3.08 7.86
N VAL A 48 -4.51 2.72 7.42
CA VAL A 48 -5.46 1.96 8.24
C VAL A 48 -5.53 0.55 7.70
N THR A 49 -5.49 -0.47 8.56
CA THR A 49 -5.73 -1.86 8.16
C THR A 49 -7.00 -2.38 8.79
N VAL A 50 -7.96 -2.74 7.96
CA VAL A 50 -9.22 -3.36 8.37
C VAL A 50 -9.38 -4.71 7.68
N ILE A 51 -9.94 -5.70 8.38
CA ILE A 51 -10.19 -7.04 7.86
C ILE A 51 -11.60 -7.49 8.23
N GLY A 52 -12.23 -8.31 7.40
CA GLY A 52 -13.57 -8.81 7.71
C GLY A 52 -14.31 -9.40 6.53
N GLU A 53 -15.62 -9.49 6.67
CA GLU A 53 -16.53 -9.92 5.61
C GLU A 53 -16.56 -8.87 4.48
N PRO A 54 -16.50 -9.28 3.19
CA PRO A 54 -16.32 -8.36 2.07
C PRO A 54 -17.26 -7.15 2.05
N GLN A 55 -18.57 -7.39 2.15
CA GLN A 55 -19.58 -6.33 2.09
C GLN A 55 -19.58 -5.45 3.35
N ALA A 56 -19.35 -6.03 4.53
CA ALA A 56 -19.27 -5.28 5.77
C ALA A 56 -18.05 -4.34 5.78
N VAL A 57 -16.89 -4.83 5.32
CA VAL A 57 -15.67 -4.01 5.17
C VAL A 57 -15.87 -2.91 4.14
N LYS A 58 -16.45 -3.21 2.97
CA LYS A 58 -16.74 -2.20 1.93
C LYS A 58 -17.58 -1.05 2.50
N ASN A 59 -18.67 -1.37 3.18
CA ASN A 59 -19.58 -0.37 3.73
C ASN A 59 -18.91 0.47 4.84
N ALA A 60 -18.17 -0.17 5.74
CA ALA A 60 -17.45 0.56 6.79
C ALA A 60 -16.36 1.50 6.22
N VAL A 61 -15.64 1.04 5.19
CA VAL A 61 -14.63 1.85 4.49
C VAL A 61 -15.26 2.99 3.69
N PHE A 62 -16.42 2.75 3.05
CA PHE A 62 -17.19 3.81 2.39
C PHE A 62 -17.52 4.95 3.35
N GLU A 63 -18.03 4.64 4.55
CA GLU A 63 -18.31 5.65 5.58
C GLU A 63 -17.04 6.38 6.03
N ALA A 64 -15.93 5.67 6.22
CA ALA A 64 -14.64 6.27 6.58
C ALA A 64 -14.13 7.24 5.49
N ILE A 65 -14.30 6.91 4.20
CA ILE A 65 -14.00 7.80 3.07
C ILE A 65 -14.85 9.07 3.13
N GLY A 66 -16.16 8.92 3.41
CA GLY A 66 -17.07 10.06 3.57
C GLY A 66 -16.65 11.00 4.70
N VAL A 67 -16.30 10.43 5.87
CA VAL A 67 -15.78 11.22 7.01
C VAL A 67 -14.48 11.93 6.61
N ALA A 68 -13.55 11.23 5.97
CA ALA A 68 -12.29 11.83 5.52
C ALA A 68 -12.52 13.02 4.56
N ALA A 69 -13.45 12.88 3.60
CA ALA A 69 -13.80 13.95 2.65
C ALA A 69 -14.39 15.20 3.34
N GLN A 70 -15.04 15.04 4.50
CA GLN A 70 -15.60 16.14 5.29
C GLN A 70 -14.58 16.76 6.25
N THR A 71 -13.63 15.97 6.76
CA THR A 71 -12.68 16.42 7.80
C THR A 71 -11.33 16.90 7.27
N ILE A 72 -10.93 16.45 6.09
CA ILE A 72 -9.64 16.78 5.47
C ILE A 72 -9.87 17.81 4.37
N ASP A 73 -9.09 18.89 4.41
CA ASP A 73 -9.01 19.87 3.33
C ASP A 73 -7.64 19.79 2.65
N MET A 74 -7.61 19.17 1.48
CA MET A 74 -6.39 18.95 0.68
C MET A 74 -5.74 20.25 0.21
N ASN A 75 -6.46 21.38 0.19
CA ASN A 75 -5.87 22.68 -0.15
C ASN A 75 -4.81 23.12 0.88
N ASN A 76 -4.92 22.62 2.11
CA ASN A 76 -4.01 22.92 3.21
C ASN A 76 -3.07 21.74 3.54
N HIS A 77 -3.29 20.57 2.93
CA HIS A 77 -2.52 19.37 3.22
C HIS A 77 -1.13 19.38 2.56
N LYS A 78 -0.09 19.20 3.37
CA LYS A 78 1.30 19.00 2.94
C LYS A 78 1.92 17.83 3.70
N GLY A 79 2.67 16.99 2.99
CA GLY A 79 3.40 15.85 3.53
C GLY A 79 4.46 15.39 2.53
N GLN A 80 5.49 14.66 2.97
CA GLN A 80 6.56 14.21 2.08
C GLN A 80 6.12 13.08 1.13
N HIS A 81 4.99 12.43 1.41
CA HIS A 81 4.47 11.34 0.60
C HIS A 81 3.54 11.88 -0.49
N SER A 82 3.74 11.46 -1.75
CA SER A 82 2.86 11.83 -2.86
C SER A 82 1.41 11.44 -2.59
N ARG A 83 0.50 12.38 -2.82
CA ARG A 83 -0.93 12.22 -2.52
C ARG A 83 -1.78 13.02 -3.49
N PHE A 84 -2.98 12.56 -3.80
CA PHE A 84 -3.92 13.32 -4.62
C PHE A 84 -5.35 13.41 -4.06
N GLY A 85 -5.60 12.89 -2.86
CA GLY A 85 -6.88 13.08 -2.19
C GLY A 85 -6.90 12.74 -0.71
N ALA A 86 -7.99 13.14 -0.05
CA ALA A 86 -8.21 12.96 1.38
C ALA A 86 -8.16 11.48 1.80
N CYS A 87 -8.78 10.61 1.00
CA CYS A 87 -8.42 9.20 0.94
C CYS A 87 -7.66 9.00 -0.37
N ASP A 88 -6.36 8.79 -0.29
CA ASP A 88 -5.46 8.72 -1.45
C ASP A 88 -5.58 7.38 -2.17
N VAL A 89 -5.52 6.28 -1.43
CA VAL A 89 -5.64 4.93 -2.01
C VAL A 89 -6.40 3.99 -1.09
N CYS A 90 -7.25 3.15 -1.68
CA CYS A 90 -8.10 2.20 -0.97
C CYS A 90 -8.09 0.82 -1.67
N PRO A 91 -7.09 -0.04 -1.39
CA PRO A 91 -7.02 -1.37 -1.95
C PRO A 91 -7.82 -2.39 -1.15
N PHE A 92 -8.41 -3.35 -1.85
CA PHE A 92 -8.90 -4.61 -1.31
C PHE A 92 -7.88 -5.74 -1.61
N ILE A 93 -7.66 -6.58 -0.61
CA ILE A 93 -6.74 -7.71 -0.68
C ILE A 93 -7.54 -8.97 -0.28
N PRO A 94 -7.70 -9.94 -1.20
CA PRO A 94 -8.36 -11.20 -0.86
C PRO A 94 -7.46 -12.00 0.10
N ILE A 95 -8.00 -12.42 1.25
CA ILE A 95 -7.24 -13.15 2.29
C ILE A 95 -7.66 -14.61 2.37
N LYS A 96 -8.96 -14.90 2.43
CA LYS A 96 -9.47 -16.27 2.55
C LYS A 96 -10.82 -16.41 1.88
N GLY A 97 -11.01 -17.47 1.10
CA GLY A 97 -12.30 -17.78 0.49
C GLY A 97 -12.84 -16.67 -0.42
N MET A 98 -11.95 -15.92 -1.06
CA MET A 98 -12.24 -14.81 -1.97
C MET A 98 -11.18 -14.82 -3.08
N THR A 99 -11.58 -14.66 -4.34
CA THR A 99 -10.65 -14.58 -5.47
C THR A 99 -10.18 -13.15 -5.71
N MET A 100 -9.25 -12.95 -6.65
CA MET A 100 -8.88 -11.60 -7.08
C MET A 100 -10.05 -10.94 -7.82
N GLU A 101 -10.80 -11.70 -8.61
CA GLU A 101 -11.97 -11.24 -9.35
C GLU A 101 -13.06 -10.73 -8.41
N ASP A 102 -13.30 -11.42 -7.29
CA ASP A 102 -14.22 -10.97 -6.24
C ASP A 102 -13.77 -9.63 -5.65
N ALA A 103 -12.46 -9.46 -5.41
CA ALA A 103 -11.91 -8.23 -4.85
C ALA A 103 -11.99 -7.06 -5.85
N VAL A 104 -11.80 -7.35 -7.13
CA VAL A 104 -12.01 -6.38 -8.22
C VAL A 104 -13.47 -5.95 -8.27
N ALA A 105 -14.42 -6.87 -8.20
CA ALA A 105 -15.85 -6.55 -8.16
C ALA A 105 -16.17 -5.65 -6.96
N LEU A 106 -15.69 -5.99 -5.76
CA LEU A 106 -15.87 -5.18 -4.55
C LEU A 106 -15.28 -3.76 -4.68
N SER A 107 -14.11 -3.64 -5.33
CA SER A 107 -13.45 -2.36 -5.57
C SER A 107 -14.25 -1.45 -6.52
N LYS A 108 -14.93 -2.05 -7.52
CA LYS A 108 -15.79 -1.33 -8.46
C LYS A 108 -17.07 -0.84 -7.78
N GLU A 109 -17.70 -1.70 -6.98
CA GLU A 109 -18.87 -1.32 -6.17
C GLU A 109 -18.54 -0.13 -5.24
N LEU A 110 -17.38 -0.17 -4.55
CA LEU A 110 -16.96 0.96 -3.72
C LEU A 110 -16.71 2.22 -4.55
N GLY A 111 -16.06 2.09 -5.70
CA GLY A 111 -15.77 3.22 -6.59
C GLY A 111 -17.03 3.92 -7.11
N GLU A 112 -18.02 3.15 -7.53
CA GLU A 112 -19.32 3.69 -7.94
C GLU A 112 -20.00 4.44 -6.78
N MET A 113 -20.09 3.81 -5.60
CA MET A 113 -20.69 4.43 -4.41
C MET A 113 -20.01 5.75 -4.03
N VAL A 114 -18.67 5.79 -4.04
CA VAL A 114 -17.88 7.00 -3.71
C VAL A 114 -18.08 8.09 -4.76
N GLY A 115 -18.05 7.73 -6.04
CA GLY A 115 -18.26 8.65 -7.16
C GLY A 115 -19.64 9.31 -7.10
N GLU A 116 -20.68 8.53 -6.84
CA GLU A 116 -22.07 8.99 -6.77
C GLU A 116 -22.36 9.81 -5.50
N SER A 117 -21.94 9.31 -4.33
CA SER A 117 -22.35 9.88 -3.04
C SER A 117 -21.53 11.10 -2.64
N TYR A 118 -20.24 11.12 -3.00
CA TYR A 118 -19.30 12.15 -2.56
C TYR A 118 -18.79 13.03 -3.70
N ASN A 119 -19.16 12.76 -4.96
CA ASN A 119 -18.70 13.51 -6.14
C ASN A 119 -17.16 13.56 -6.25
N ILE A 120 -16.49 12.49 -5.82
CA ILE A 120 -15.03 12.37 -5.89
C ILE A 120 -14.67 11.60 -7.17
N PRO A 121 -13.77 12.11 -8.03
CA PRO A 121 -13.25 11.32 -9.15
C PRO A 121 -12.50 10.09 -8.65
N VAL A 122 -12.90 8.91 -9.15
CA VAL A 122 -12.32 7.62 -8.77
C VAL A 122 -11.51 7.03 -9.92
N PHE A 123 -10.29 6.59 -9.62
CA PHE A 123 -9.44 5.84 -10.54
C PHE A 123 -9.28 4.40 -10.06
N LEU A 124 -9.64 3.44 -10.90
CA LEU A 124 -9.36 2.04 -10.64
C LEU A 124 -7.90 1.71 -10.95
N TYR A 125 -7.23 0.99 -10.05
CA TYR A 125 -5.79 0.71 -10.16
C TYR A 125 -5.45 -0.76 -9.84
N GLU A 126 -4.19 -1.15 -10.09
CA GLU A 126 -3.69 -2.54 -9.96
C GLU A 126 -4.61 -3.52 -10.70
N ALA A 127 -5.06 -4.62 -10.08
CA ALA A 127 -5.89 -5.62 -10.76
C ALA A 127 -7.27 -5.09 -11.18
N SER A 128 -7.70 -3.94 -10.65
CA SER A 128 -8.96 -3.28 -11.04
C SER A 128 -8.79 -2.31 -12.20
N ALA A 129 -7.56 -2.02 -12.62
CA ALA A 129 -7.26 -1.04 -13.67
C ALA A 129 -8.02 -1.35 -14.96
N THR A 130 -8.66 -0.33 -15.52
CA THR A 130 -9.36 -0.41 -16.82
C THR A 130 -8.43 -0.17 -18.00
N LYS A 131 -7.23 0.34 -17.74
CA LYS A 131 -6.20 0.63 -18.72
C LYS A 131 -4.81 0.26 -18.16
N PRO A 132 -3.87 -0.26 -18.99
CA PRO A 132 -2.57 -0.74 -18.51
C PRO A 132 -1.75 0.29 -17.71
N GLU A 133 -1.87 1.57 -18.03
CA GLU A 133 -1.14 2.66 -17.38
C GLU A 133 -1.65 2.94 -15.96
N ARG A 134 -2.90 2.55 -15.67
CA ARG A 134 -3.52 2.67 -14.34
C ARG A 134 -3.12 1.56 -13.38
N GLU A 135 -2.49 0.48 -13.85
CA GLU A 135 -1.98 -0.57 -12.96
C GLU A 135 -0.99 0.01 -11.94
N ASN A 136 -0.14 0.96 -12.35
CA ASN A 136 0.84 1.57 -11.48
C ASN A 136 0.31 2.82 -10.79
N LEU A 137 0.07 2.72 -9.48
CA LEU A 137 -0.39 3.81 -8.63
C LEU A 137 0.47 5.10 -8.73
N ALA A 138 1.78 4.99 -8.96
CA ALA A 138 2.64 6.17 -9.13
C ALA A 138 2.31 6.95 -10.41
N VAL A 139 1.86 6.27 -11.46
CA VAL A 139 1.40 6.89 -12.71
C VAL A 139 0.02 7.50 -12.48
N VAL A 140 -0.87 6.79 -11.78
CA VAL A 140 -2.20 7.29 -11.39
C VAL A 140 -2.11 8.55 -10.53
N ARG A 141 -1.16 8.65 -9.60
CA ARG A 141 -0.98 9.83 -8.74
C ARG A 141 -0.02 10.88 -9.31
N LYS A 142 0.46 10.72 -10.54
CA LYS A 142 1.40 11.68 -11.14
C LYS A 142 0.77 13.07 -11.20
N GLY A 143 1.47 14.06 -10.68
CA GLY A 143 0.98 15.44 -10.55
C GLY A 143 0.31 15.72 -9.20
N GLU A 144 0.06 14.70 -8.38
CA GLU A 144 -0.51 14.84 -7.03
C GLU A 144 -1.85 15.59 -7.03
N TYR A 145 -2.25 16.17 -5.89
CA TYR A 145 -3.48 16.95 -5.76
C TYR A 145 -3.45 18.20 -6.65
N GLU A 146 -2.30 18.87 -6.74
CA GLU A 146 -2.10 20.12 -7.46
C GLU A 146 -2.26 19.95 -8.99
N GLY A 147 -1.89 18.79 -9.53
CA GLY A 147 -1.96 18.48 -10.95
C GLY A 147 -3.30 17.90 -11.43
N LEU A 148 -4.26 17.67 -10.53
CA LEU A 148 -5.54 17.04 -10.88
C LEU A 148 -6.36 17.85 -11.88
N ASP A 149 -6.33 19.19 -11.80
CA ASP A 149 -7.12 20.03 -12.72
C ASP A 149 -6.64 19.90 -14.18
N GLU A 150 -5.32 19.81 -14.39
CA GLU A 150 -4.77 19.57 -15.73
C GLU A 150 -4.97 18.12 -16.17
N LYS A 151 -4.80 17.17 -15.23
CA LYS A 151 -5.01 15.74 -15.51
C LYS A 151 -6.43 15.44 -15.99
N LEU A 152 -7.44 16.01 -15.34
CA LEU A 152 -8.84 15.72 -15.64
C LEU A 152 -9.35 16.39 -16.93
N LYS A 153 -8.56 17.29 -17.55
CA LYS A 153 -8.83 17.82 -18.89
C LYS A 153 -8.45 16.84 -20.00
N ASP A 154 -7.53 15.91 -19.72
CA ASP A 154 -7.09 14.90 -20.67
C ASP A 154 -8.10 13.75 -20.71
N PRO A 155 -8.76 13.47 -21.86
CA PRO A 155 -9.68 12.34 -21.99
C PRO A 155 -9.03 10.98 -21.69
N ALA A 156 -7.71 10.84 -21.83
CA ALA A 156 -7.01 9.61 -21.44
C ALA A 156 -7.13 9.34 -19.93
N TRP A 157 -7.31 10.40 -19.13
CA TRP A 157 -7.42 10.38 -17.68
C TRP A 157 -8.83 10.66 -17.16
N GLU A 158 -9.85 10.39 -17.96
CA GLU A 158 -11.24 10.37 -17.48
C GLU A 158 -11.40 9.36 -16.32
N PRO A 159 -11.97 9.76 -15.17
CA PRO A 159 -12.19 8.85 -14.03
C PRO A 159 -13.04 7.64 -14.41
N ASP A 160 -12.83 6.52 -13.73
CA ASP A 160 -13.66 5.32 -13.91
C ASP A 160 -15.07 5.53 -13.31
N PHE A 161 -15.16 6.28 -12.22
CA PHE A 161 -16.41 6.70 -11.58
C PHE A 161 -16.33 8.13 -11.06
N GLY A 162 -17.49 8.73 -10.83
CA GLY A 162 -17.61 10.12 -10.37
C GLY A 162 -17.34 11.15 -11.48
N PRO A 163 -17.39 12.45 -11.15
CA PRO A 163 -17.23 13.51 -12.15
C PRO A 163 -15.79 13.64 -12.62
N ALA A 164 -15.57 13.99 -13.89
CA ALA A 164 -14.27 14.40 -14.44
C ALA A 164 -13.84 15.80 -13.96
N LYS A 165 -13.95 16.05 -12.65
CA LYS A 165 -13.63 17.32 -11.99
C LYS A 165 -13.05 17.05 -10.62
N LYS A 166 -11.98 17.76 -10.27
CA LYS A 166 -11.33 17.68 -8.96
C LYS A 166 -12.33 18.05 -7.86
N HIS A 167 -12.48 17.20 -6.84
CA HIS A 167 -13.28 17.57 -5.68
C HIS A 167 -12.59 18.72 -4.92
N PRO A 168 -13.29 19.81 -4.55
CA PRO A 168 -12.67 21.04 -4.02
C PRO A 168 -11.76 20.86 -2.80
N THR A 169 -12.10 19.94 -1.89
CA THR A 169 -11.34 19.67 -0.66
C THR A 169 -10.79 18.24 -0.59
N ALA A 170 -11.47 17.25 -1.16
CA ALA A 170 -11.08 15.84 -1.08
C ALA A 170 -10.19 15.35 -2.23
N GLY A 171 -10.05 16.08 -3.34
CA GLY A 171 -9.21 15.66 -4.47
C GLY A 171 -9.78 14.50 -5.28
N ALA A 172 -8.99 13.44 -5.46
CA ALA A 172 -9.32 12.20 -6.16
C ALA A 172 -8.91 10.98 -5.34
N ILE A 173 -9.48 9.80 -5.65
CA ILE A 173 -9.16 8.55 -4.96
C ILE A 173 -8.76 7.45 -5.94
N ALA A 174 -7.73 6.66 -5.59
CA ALA A 174 -7.43 5.41 -6.26
C ALA A 174 -8.04 4.22 -5.50
N ILE A 175 -8.86 3.40 -6.15
CA ILE A 175 -9.49 2.22 -5.53
C ILE A 175 -9.13 1.00 -6.35
N GLY A 176 -8.78 -0.12 -5.72
CA GLY A 176 -8.39 -1.28 -6.51
C GLY A 176 -8.32 -2.57 -5.72
N ALA A 177 -7.94 -3.63 -6.40
CA ALA A 177 -7.65 -4.91 -5.82
C ALA A 177 -6.20 -5.29 -6.10
N ARG A 178 -5.53 -5.87 -5.10
CA ARG A 178 -4.15 -6.33 -5.25
C ARG A 178 -3.84 -7.49 -4.33
N LYS A 179 -2.74 -8.17 -4.63
CA LYS A 179 -2.17 -9.16 -3.72
C LYS A 179 -1.67 -8.51 -2.43
N PRO A 180 -1.53 -9.29 -1.33
CA PRO A 180 -0.82 -8.82 -0.15
C PRO A 180 0.57 -8.33 -0.55
N LEU A 181 0.94 -7.18 -0.01
CA LEU A 181 2.27 -6.59 -0.21
C LEU A 181 3.00 -6.71 1.11
N ILE A 182 4.28 -7.05 1.04
CA ILE A 182 5.14 -7.14 2.22
C ILE A 182 6.10 -5.96 2.17
N ALA A 183 5.93 -5.02 3.10
CA ALA A 183 6.89 -3.96 3.35
C ALA A 183 8.03 -4.55 4.20
N TYR A 184 9.23 -4.58 3.63
CA TYR A 184 10.38 -5.27 4.19
C TYR A 184 11.60 -4.36 4.13
N ASN A 185 12.24 -4.11 5.27
CA ASN A 185 13.42 -3.26 5.37
C ASN A 185 14.61 -4.12 5.77
N ILE A 186 15.74 -3.98 5.08
CA ILE A 186 16.97 -4.71 5.42
C ILE A 186 18.03 -3.71 5.90
N ASN A 187 18.50 -3.91 7.12
CA ASN A 187 19.45 -3.03 7.80
C ASN A 187 20.89 -3.29 7.31
N LEU A 188 21.60 -2.24 6.95
CA LEU A 188 23.01 -2.25 6.58
C LEU A 188 23.83 -1.56 7.66
N ASP A 189 24.96 -2.13 8.08
CA ASP A 189 25.86 -1.54 9.10
C ASP A 189 26.69 -0.35 8.59
N THR A 190 26.08 0.54 7.84
CA THR A 190 26.72 1.74 7.30
C THR A 190 25.78 2.93 7.33
N PRO A 191 26.26 4.14 7.71
CA PRO A 191 25.50 5.37 7.53
C PRO A 191 25.55 5.88 6.08
N ASN A 192 26.28 5.23 5.17
CA ASN A 192 26.40 5.68 3.79
C ASN A 192 25.16 5.29 2.96
N ILE A 193 24.23 6.23 2.80
CA ILE A 193 23.02 6.07 1.98
C ILE A 193 23.31 5.73 0.51
N GLU A 194 24.46 6.11 -0.04
CA GLU A 194 24.79 5.77 -1.42
C GLU A 194 24.96 4.27 -1.63
N ILE A 195 25.44 3.54 -0.61
CA ILE A 195 25.55 2.08 -0.65
C ILE A 195 24.16 1.47 -0.69
N ALA A 196 23.28 1.87 0.23
CA ALA A 196 21.88 1.44 0.23
C ALA A 196 21.18 1.77 -1.11
N SER A 197 21.47 2.95 -1.69
CA SER A 197 20.90 3.41 -2.96
C SER A 197 21.35 2.54 -4.13
N LYS A 198 22.64 2.21 -4.20
CA LYS A 198 23.19 1.30 -5.21
C LYS A 198 22.56 -0.09 -5.11
N ILE A 199 22.48 -0.65 -3.89
CA ILE A 199 21.86 -1.97 -3.68
C ILE A 199 20.38 -1.94 -4.05
N ALA A 200 19.62 -0.93 -3.60
CA ALA A 200 18.21 -0.76 -3.93
C ALA A 200 17.96 -0.70 -5.44
N LYS A 201 18.81 0.02 -6.18
CA LYS A 201 18.77 0.08 -7.66
C LYS A 201 19.07 -1.29 -8.29
N THR A 202 20.02 -2.05 -7.77
CA THR A 202 20.32 -3.40 -8.27
C THR A 202 19.15 -4.36 -8.07
N ILE A 203 18.46 -4.30 -6.92
CA ILE A 203 17.41 -5.28 -6.60
C ILE A 203 16.04 -4.95 -7.20
N ARG A 204 15.71 -3.67 -7.43
CA ARG A 204 14.34 -3.28 -7.81
C ARG A 204 14.05 -3.49 -9.29
N HIS A 205 12.81 -3.89 -9.57
CA HIS A 205 12.36 -4.22 -10.92
C HIS A 205 12.54 -3.07 -11.93
N SER A 206 12.30 -1.83 -11.52
CA SER A 206 12.40 -0.65 -12.38
C SER A 206 13.79 -0.41 -12.97
N ASN A 207 14.82 -1.11 -12.46
CA ASN A 207 16.20 -1.02 -12.90
C ASN A 207 16.72 -2.37 -13.45
N GLY A 208 15.83 -3.31 -13.78
CA GLY A 208 16.20 -4.62 -14.30
C GLY A 208 16.51 -5.67 -13.22
N GLY A 209 16.27 -5.35 -11.94
CA GLY A 209 16.41 -6.29 -10.84
C GLY A 209 15.26 -7.31 -10.76
N TYR A 210 14.95 -7.76 -9.55
CA TYR A 210 13.93 -8.76 -9.30
C TYR A 210 12.54 -8.22 -9.62
N ARG A 211 11.76 -9.01 -10.36
CA ARG A 211 10.32 -8.74 -10.54
C ARG A 211 9.62 -8.72 -9.18
N TYR A 212 8.58 -7.89 -9.10
CA TYR A 212 7.75 -7.72 -7.90
C TYR A 212 8.47 -7.10 -6.70
N ILE A 213 9.65 -6.49 -6.90
CA ILE A 213 10.34 -5.69 -5.89
C ILE A 213 10.36 -4.22 -6.33
N LYS A 214 9.83 -3.36 -5.47
CA LYS A 214 10.09 -1.90 -5.49
C LYS A 214 10.98 -1.58 -4.30
N ALA A 215 12.11 -0.92 -4.49
CA ALA A 215 13.05 -0.63 -3.41
C ALA A 215 13.66 0.78 -3.49
N GLY A 216 14.09 1.28 -2.33
CA GLY A 216 14.79 2.55 -2.16
C GLY A 216 15.74 2.53 -0.96
N PRO A 217 16.61 3.54 -0.84
CA PRO A 217 17.41 3.75 0.35
C PRO A 217 16.66 4.56 1.40
N VAL A 218 16.89 4.26 2.67
CA VAL A 218 16.45 5.07 3.83
C VAL A 218 17.59 5.18 4.82
N GLU A 219 17.76 6.36 5.41
CA GLU A 219 18.65 6.56 6.55
C GLU A 219 17.90 6.34 7.86
N VAL A 220 18.57 5.76 8.85
CA VAL A 220 18.04 5.65 10.22
C VAL A 220 19.05 6.32 11.15
N PRO A 221 19.01 7.66 11.28
CA PRO A 221 20.05 8.44 11.96
C PRO A 221 20.24 8.03 13.42
N GLU A 222 19.15 7.69 14.11
CA GLU A 222 19.16 7.28 15.53
C GLU A 222 20.01 6.02 15.79
N ARG A 223 20.15 5.17 14.78
CA ARG A 223 20.93 3.93 14.84
C ARG A 223 22.25 4.01 14.08
N ASN A 224 22.53 5.15 13.43
CA ASN A 224 23.69 5.34 12.56
C ASN A 224 23.84 4.23 11.49
N ILE A 225 22.70 3.83 10.91
CA ILE A 225 22.62 2.81 9.85
C ILE A 225 21.80 3.31 8.67
N THR A 226 21.85 2.57 7.58
CA THR A 226 20.96 2.73 6.42
C THR A 226 20.17 1.45 6.20
N GLN A 227 19.07 1.58 5.47
CA GLN A 227 18.19 0.48 5.10
C GLN A 227 18.02 0.43 3.59
N VAL A 228 17.93 -0.80 3.07
CA VAL A 228 17.27 -1.05 1.80
C VAL A 228 15.80 -1.33 2.14
N THR A 229 14.97 -0.30 2.02
CA THR A 229 13.51 -0.45 2.15
C THR A 229 12.93 -1.01 0.86
N MET A 230 12.02 -1.97 0.96
CA MET A 230 11.37 -2.51 -0.21
C MET A 230 9.93 -2.96 0.04
N ASN A 231 9.16 -2.94 -1.04
CA ASN A 231 7.85 -3.54 -1.14
C ASN A 231 7.93 -4.76 -2.06
N LEU A 232 7.67 -5.95 -1.51
CA LEU A 232 7.44 -7.15 -2.29
C LEU A 232 5.96 -7.17 -2.69
N THR A 233 5.68 -6.85 -3.95
CA THR A 233 4.30 -6.71 -4.46
C THR A 233 3.64 -8.04 -4.79
N ASP A 234 4.42 -9.12 -4.90
CA ASP A 234 3.94 -10.49 -5.06
C ASP A 234 4.96 -11.47 -4.46
N TYR A 235 4.78 -11.77 -3.17
CA TYR A 235 5.71 -12.62 -2.43
C TYR A 235 5.73 -14.08 -2.93
N SER A 236 4.64 -14.54 -3.55
CA SER A 236 4.55 -15.90 -4.14
C SER A 236 5.43 -16.08 -5.38
N LYS A 237 5.83 -14.97 -6.03
CA LYS A 237 6.71 -14.99 -7.20
C LYS A 237 8.14 -14.62 -6.85
N THR A 238 8.31 -13.67 -5.94
CA THR A 238 9.61 -13.31 -5.36
C THR A 238 9.51 -13.38 -3.85
N ALA A 239 10.02 -14.46 -3.27
CA ALA A 239 9.94 -14.72 -1.83
C ALA A 239 10.86 -13.80 -1.00
N ILE A 240 10.50 -13.61 0.28
CA ILE A 240 11.24 -12.76 1.23
C ILE A 240 12.71 -13.21 1.34
N TYR A 241 12.95 -14.50 1.54
CA TYR A 241 14.31 -15.04 1.68
C TYR A 241 15.20 -14.71 0.48
N ARG A 242 14.64 -14.70 -0.73
CA ARG A 242 15.38 -14.40 -1.96
C ARG A 242 15.79 -12.94 -2.01
N ALA A 243 14.87 -12.04 -1.64
CA ALA A 243 15.18 -10.61 -1.53
C ALA A 243 16.25 -10.35 -0.47
N PHE A 244 16.15 -11.02 0.68
CA PHE A 244 17.13 -10.90 1.76
C PHE A 244 18.53 -11.36 1.35
N GLU A 245 18.65 -12.56 0.78
CA GLU A 245 19.94 -13.10 0.33
C GLU A 245 20.54 -12.29 -0.82
N ALA A 246 19.71 -11.75 -1.73
CA ALA A 246 20.18 -10.85 -2.78
C ALA A 246 20.80 -9.57 -2.21
N VAL A 247 20.12 -8.90 -1.26
CA VAL A 247 20.68 -7.71 -0.59
C VAL A 247 21.94 -8.05 0.18
N LYS A 248 21.96 -9.16 0.90
CA LYS A 248 23.14 -9.63 1.63
C LYS A 248 24.33 -9.93 0.71
N MET A 249 24.08 -10.49 -0.48
CA MET A 249 25.11 -10.70 -1.48
C MET A 249 25.64 -9.38 -2.05
N GLU A 250 24.77 -8.43 -2.37
CA GLU A 250 25.19 -7.11 -2.87
C GLU A 250 25.92 -6.28 -1.81
N ALA A 251 25.46 -6.30 -0.55
CA ALA A 251 26.12 -5.60 0.56
C ALA A 251 27.58 -6.06 0.77
N ARG A 252 27.85 -7.35 0.63
CA ARG A 252 29.20 -7.92 0.71
C ARG A 252 30.16 -7.33 -0.33
N ARG A 253 29.67 -6.93 -1.51
CA ARG A 253 30.50 -6.29 -2.56
C ARG A 253 31.01 -4.92 -2.14
N TYR A 254 30.37 -4.29 -1.16
CA TYR A 254 30.73 -2.98 -0.60
C TYR A 254 31.43 -3.10 0.76
N GLY A 255 31.70 -4.31 1.26
CA GLY A 255 32.28 -4.53 2.59
C GLY A 255 31.34 -4.19 3.74
N VAL A 256 30.02 -4.20 3.50
CA VAL A 256 28.97 -3.85 4.45
C VAL A 256 28.21 -5.12 4.85
N ASN A 257 27.93 -5.28 6.14
CA ASN A 257 27.13 -6.38 6.67
C ASN A 257 25.66 -6.02 6.75
N VAL A 258 24.83 -7.05 6.60
CA VAL A 258 23.40 -6.97 6.95
C VAL A 258 23.26 -7.30 8.44
N THR A 259 22.71 -6.37 9.22
CA THR A 259 22.55 -6.51 10.69
C THR A 259 21.18 -6.98 11.13
N GLY A 260 20.25 -7.13 10.19
CA GLY A 260 18.91 -7.63 10.45
C GLY A 260 17.93 -7.09 9.42
N SER A 261 16.66 -7.34 9.68
CA SER A 261 15.58 -6.86 8.83
C SER A 261 14.30 -6.65 9.64
N GLU A 262 13.37 -5.92 9.08
CA GLU A 262 12.10 -5.57 9.69
C GLU A 262 10.97 -5.76 8.68
N ILE A 263 9.86 -6.32 9.13
CA ILE A 263 8.60 -6.30 8.41
C ILE A 263 7.80 -5.13 8.97
N VAL A 264 7.39 -4.22 8.09
CA VAL A 264 6.55 -3.08 8.48
C VAL A 264 5.08 -3.49 8.31
N GLY A 265 4.32 -3.43 9.40
CA GLY A 265 2.92 -3.85 9.44
C GLY A 265 2.74 -5.37 9.46
N LEU A 266 1.79 -5.88 8.67
CA LEU A 266 1.42 -7.30 8.66
C LEU A 266 2.09 -8.05 7.50
N CYS A 267 2.38 -9.33 7.73
CA CYS A 267 2.93 -10.23 6.73
C CYS A 267 2.09 -11.50 6.60
N PRO A 268 1.81 -12.00 5.39
CA PRO A 268 1.19 -13.30 5.19
C PRO A 268 2.02 -14.42 5.82
N MET A 269 1.39 -15.29 6.61
CA MET A 269 2.05 -16.41 7.27
C MET A 269 2.78 -17.34 6.28
N GLU A 270 2.19 -17.54 5.11
CA GLU A 270 2.78 -18.32 4.01
C GLU A 270 4.19 -17.83 3.63
N ALA A 271 4.41 -16.51 3.56
CA ALA A 271 5.70 -15.94 3.18
C ALA A 271 6.81 -16.20 4.22
N LEU A 272 6.44 -16.29 5.50
CA LEU A 272 7.35 -16.65 6.58
C LEU A 272 7.67 -18.15 6.56
N ILE A 273 6.66 -18.98 6.29
CA ILE A 273 6.82 -20.42 6.19
C ILE A 273 7.69 -20.80 4.99
N ASP A 274 7.49 -20.18 3.83
CA ASP A 274 8.34 -20.37 2.66
C ASP A 274 9.82 -20.04 2.97
N THR A 275 10.02 -18.98 3.74
CA THR A 275 11.36 -18.58 4.21
C THR A 275 11.96 -19.63 5.15
N ALA A 276 11.19 -20.12 6.12
CA ALA A 276 11.63 -21.17 7.03
C ALA A 276 11.95 -22.48 6.27
N ALA A 277 11.08 -22.89 5.37
CA ALA A 277 11.27 -24.09 4.54
C ALA A 277 12.55 -24.00 3.70
N TYR A 278 12.83 -22.84 3.10
CA TYR A 278 14.06 -22.60 2.36
C TYR A 278 15.32 -22.76 3.22
N TYR A 279 15.40 -22.06 4.36
CA TYR A 279 16.61 -22.09 5.20
C TYR A 279 16.81 -23.42 5.94
N LEU A 280 15.73 -24.16 6.22
CA LEU A 280 15.81 -25.48 6.82
C LEU A 280 16.02 -26.60 5.78
N GLY A 281 15.94 -26.30 4.48
CA GLY A 281 16.05 -27.29 3.41
C GLY A 281 14.92 -28.32 3.44
N LEU A 282 13.70 -27.90 3.79
CA LEU A 282 12.56 -28.81 3.89
C LEU A 282 12.11 -29.27 2.50
N GLU A 283 12.00 -30.59 2.33
CA GLU A 283 11.49 -31.20 1.11
C GLU A 283 10.00 -31.49 1.25
N ASN A 284 9.22 -31.20 0.20
CA ASN A 284 7.78 -31.44 0.15
C ASN A 284 7.01 -30.84 1.34
N PHE A 285 7.45 -29.68 1.84
CA PHE A 285 6.79 -28.96 2.94
C PHE A 285 6.02 -27.75 2.41
N SER A 286 4.83 -27.54 2.96
CA SER A 286 3.93 -26.46 2.56
C SER A 286 2.99 -26.09 3.70
N LEU A 287 2.26 -25.00 3.53
CA LEU A 287 1.39 -24.40 4.54
C LEU A 287 0.32 -25.37 5.10
N ASP A 288 -0.14 -26.34 4.30
CA ASP A 288 -1.09 -27.39 4.68
C ASP A 288 -0.55 -28.36 5.75
N LYS A 289 0.76 -28.37 5.97
CA LYS A 289 1.41 -29.16 7.03
C LYS A 289 1.66 -28.38 8.31
N VAL A 290 1.18 -27.13 8.41
CA VAL A 290 1.28 -26.27 9.59
C VAL A 290 -0.02 -26.31 10.38
N LEU A 291 0.07 -26.64 11.67
CA LEU A 291 -1.05 -26.74 12.62
C LEU A 291 -1.57 -25.37 13.07
#